data_AF-A0A2V5Z8C2-F1
#
_entry.id   AF-A0A2V5Z8C2-F1
#
_cell.length_a   1.000
_cell.length_b   1.000
_cell.length_c   1.000
_cell.angle_alpha   90.00
_cell.angle_beta   90.00
_cell.angle_gamma   90.00
#
_symmetry.space_group_name_H-M   'P 1'
#
loop_
_entity.id
_entity.type
_entity.pdbx_description
1 polymer ?
#
loop_
_entity_poly.entity_id
_entity_poly.type
_entity_poly.pdbx_seq_one_letter_code
_entity_poly.pdbx_strand_id
1 'polypeptide(L)'
;MRLPVQIATDNHRPYAFHIRQHFGYEGYSYGTETKVFGEPKLPDGTLARLGRNEGVRKMQTAERAAVIGSPDLESLTTSHVERAFLTVRQELKRFERKGLGYSKSLEMHKLAVALHFGVYNFVRKHHTLGTTPAVAAELEEKAWSLENVVDMTEAYWRRKRC
;
A
#
# COMPACT_ATOMS: atom_id res chain seq x y z
N MET A 1 16.15 -22.09 -5.54
CA MET A 1 16.71 -21.10 -4.60
C MET A 1 15.75 -19.93 -4.55
N ARG A 2 15.08 -19.66 -3.42
CA ARG A 2 14.20 -18.48 -3.31
C ARG A 2 15.11 -17.26 -3.20
N LEU A 3 14.95 -16.29 -4.10
CA LEU A 3 15.66 -15.02 -4.00
C LEU A 3 15.25 -14.32 -2.70
N PRO A 4 16.18 -13.58 -2.05
CA PRO A 4 15.84 -12.81 -0.86
C PRO A 4 14.70 -11.83 -1.16
N VAL A 5 13.80 -11.62 -0.20
CA VAL A 5 12.65 -10.73 -0.38
C VAL A 5 13.14 -9.31 -0.62
N GLN A 6 12.68 -8.68 -1.69
CA GLN A 6 13.01 -7.29 -1.98
C GLN A 6 11.97 -6.35 -1.34
N ILE A 7 12.46 -5.35 -0.60
CA ILE A 7 11.65 -4.32 0.04
C ILE A 7 11.98 -2.98 -0.61
N ALA A 8 10.94 -2.26 -1.05
CA ALA A 8 11.04 -0.90 -1.55
C ALA A 8 10.21 0.02 -0.65
N THR A 9 10.82 1.09 -0.16
CA THR A 9 10.09 2.16 0.56
C THR A 9 10.38 3.51 -0.06
N ASP A 10 9.58 4.51 0.35
CA ASP A 10 10.04 5.89 0.21
C ASP A 10 11.27 6.12 1.12
N ASN A 11 11.92 7.27 0.97
CA ASN A 11 13.11 7.61 1.73
C ASN A 11 12.82 8.10 3.17
N HIS A 12 11.74 7.64 3.81
CA HIS A 12 11.43 7.98 5.19
C HIS A 12 12.38 7.26 6.16
N ARG A 13 13.24 8.05 6.80
CA ARG A 13 14.35 7.59 7.66
C ARG A 13 14.03 6.46 8.66
N PRO A 14 12.87 6.43 9.34
CA PRO A 14 12.56 5.37 10.29
C PRO A 14 12.45 3.96 9.67
N TYR A 15 12.20 3.84 8.35
CA TYR A 15 11.99 2.53 7.73
C TYR A 15 13.20 1.61 7.86
N ALA A 16 14.41 2.10 7.62
CA ALA A 16 15.62 1.28 7.71
C ALA A 16 15.78 0.61 9.08
N PHE A 17 15.49 1.36 10.16
CA PHE A 17 15.54 0.86 11.53
C PHE A 17 14.45 -0.20 11.78
N HIS A 18 13.19 0.10 11.43
CA HIS A 18 12.08 -0.81 11.69
C HIS A 18 12.12 -2.08 10.85
N ILE A 19 12.51 -1.98 9.57
CA ILE A 19 12.69 -3.14 8.69
C ILE A 19 13.72 -4.08 9.31
N ARG A 20 14.88 -3.56 9.70
CA ARG A 20 15.92 -4.36 10.36
C ARG A 20 15.44 -4.98 11.67
N GLN A 21 14.69 -4.23 12.49
CA GLN A 21 14.16 -4.73 13.76
C GLN A 21 13.19 -5.92 13.56
N HIS A 22 12.42 -5.94 12.48
CA HIS A 22 11.39 -6.96 12.25
C HIS A 22 11.83 -8.12 11.34
N PHE A 23 12.69 -7.85 10.35
CA PHE A 23 13.16 -8.86 9.39
C PHE A 23 14.52 -9.46 9.79
N GLY A 24 15.20 -8.92 10.80
CA GLY A 24 16.49 -9.42 11.27
C GLY A 24 17.67 -8.92 10.43
N TYR A 25 18.69 -9.77 10.26
CA TYR A 25 19.96 -9.41 9.60
C TYR A 25 20.11 -10.00 8.19
N GLU A 26 19.31 -11.01 7.82
CA GLU A 26 19.46 -11.76 6.57
C GLU A 26 18.10 -12.08 5.93
N GLY A 27 18.12 -12.53 4.67
CA GLY A 27 16.92 -13.00 3.96
C GLY A 27 16.13 -11.93 3.20
N TYR A 28 16.58 -10.67 3.22
CA TYR A 28 15.96 -9.58 2.48
C TYR A 28 17.00 -8.64 1.86
N SER A 29 16.59 -7.92 0.82
CA SER A 29 17.30 -6.77 0.28
C SER A 29 16.39 -5.55 0.32
N TYR A 30 16.92 -4.39 0.69
CA TYR A 30 16.15 -3.18 0.91
C TYR A 30 16.75 -2.01 0.14
N GLY A 31 15.90 -1.33 -0.63
CA GLY A 31 16.22 -0.08 -1.31
C GLY A 31 15.14 0.96 -1.12
N THR A 32 15.50 2.21 -1.40
CA THR A 32 14.58 3.35 -1.39
C THR A 32 14.35 3.87 -2.80
N GLU A 33 13.13 4.32 -3.08
CA GLU A 33 12.79 5.07 -4.31
C GLU A 33 12.39 6.50 -3.92
N THR A 34 13.06 7.49 -4.51
CA THR A 34 12.77 8.92 -4.36
C THR A 34 12.31 9.47 -5.70
N LYS A 35 11.03 9.83 -5.79
CA LYS A 35 10.47 10.42 -7.02
C LYS A 35 10.81 11.90 -7.10
N VAL A 36 11.50 12.28 -8.16
CA VAL A 36 11.88 13.66 -8.45
C VAL A 36 10.79 14.28 -9.32
N PHE A 37 10.18 15.34 -8.81
CA PHE A 37 9.12 16.07 -9.50
C PHE A 37 9.63 17.44 -9.96
N GLY A 38 9.29 17.80 -11.20
CA GLY A 38 9.63 19.11 -11.75
C GLY A 38 8.79 20.25 -11.16
N GLU A 39 9.07 21.45 -11.67
CA GLU A 39 8.28 22.63 -11.35
C GLU A 39 6.82 22.50 -11.83
N PRO A 40 5.84 23.04 -11.09
CA PRO A 40 4.45 22.97 -11.49
C PRO A 40 4.24 23.80 -12.76
N LYS A 41 3.69 23.16 -13.79
CA LYS A 41 3.36 23.81 -15.06
C LYS A 41 1.85 23.81 -15.28
N LEU A 42 1.35 24.89 -15.88
CA LEU A 42 0.01 24.96 -16.45
C LEU A 42 -0.07 24.11 -17.73
N PRO A 43 -1.27 23.78 -18.23
CA PRO A 43 -1.44 22.98 -19.44
C PRO A 43 -0.71 23.53 -20.67
N ASP A 44 -0.51 24.85 -20.73
CA ASP A 44 0.21 25.58 -21.78
C ASP A 44 1.74 25.60 -21.60
N GLY A 45 2.25 24.94 -20.55
CA GLY A 45 3.68 24.84 -20.27
C GLY A 45 4.27 26.01 -19.45
N THR A 46 3.47 27.02 -19.11
CA THR A 46 3.90 28.15 -18.27
C THR A 46 4.01 27.74 -16.79
N LEU A 47 4.87 28.42 -16.02
CA LEU A 47 5.04 28.12 -14.59
C LEU A 47 3.79 28.49 -13.81
N ALA A 48 3.26 27.52 -13.08
CA ALA A 48 2.07 27.70 -12.29
C ALA A 48 2.39 28.26 -10.90
N ARG A 49 1.56 29.17 -10.39
CA ARG A 49 1.78 29.79 -9.08
C ARG A 49 1.45 28.80 -7.96
N LEU A 50 2.45 28.50 -7.13
CA LEU A 50 2.36 27.51 -6.04
C LEU A 50 1.16 27.71 -5.08
N GLY A 51 0.73 28.96 -4.88
CA GLY A 51 -0.27 29.33 -3.87
C GLY A 51 -1.72 28.96 -4.16
N ARG A 52 -2.06 28.48 -5.37
CA ARG A 52 -3.45 28.18 -5.76
C ARG A 52 -3.76 26.72 -6.09
N ASN A 53 -2.80 25.81 -5.92
CA ASN A 53 -2.87 24.44 -6.48
C ASN A 53 -3.17 24.43 -7.99
N GLU A 54 -2.81 25.50 -8.69
CA GLU A 54 -2.85 25.57 -10.14
C GLU A 54 -1.57 24.87 -10.64
N GLY A 55 -1.70 23.78 -11.39
CA GLY A 55 -0.57 23.07 -11.99
C GLY A 55 -0.27 21.69 -11.38
N VAL A 56 0.02 20.73 -12.26
CA VAL A 56 0.44 19.37 -11.89
C VAL A 56 1.96 19.31 -11.98
N ARG A 57 2.62 18.88 -10.90
CA ARG A 57 4.05 18.56 -10.97
C ARG A 57 4.20 17.22 -11.68
N LYS A 58 4.83 17.23 -12.85
CA LYS A 58 5.15 15.99 -13.57
C LYS A 58 6.36 15.34 -12.91
N MET A 59 6.27 14.03 -12.68
CA MET A 59 7.43 13.23 -12.28
C MET A 59 8.44 13.27 -13.42
N GLN A 60 9.69 13.60 -13.11
CA GLN A 60 10.78 13.65 -14.08
C GLN A 60 11.57 12.34 -14.05
N THR A 61 11.94 11.90 -12.85
CA THR A 61 12.80 10.73 -12.64
C THR A 61 12.42 10.06 -11.31
N ALA A 62 12.85 8.82 -11.13
CA ALA A 62 12.85 8.16 -9.84
C ALA A 62 14.29 7.73 -9.52
N GLU A 63 14.84 8.29 -8.45
CA GLU A 63 16.16 7.93 -7.94
C GLU A 63 16.04 6.73 -7.01
N ARG A 64 16.89 5.73 -7.22
CA ARG A 64 16.85 4.48 -6.46
C ARG A 64 18.20 4.21 -5.83
N ALA A 65 18.19 3.83 -4.56
CA ALA A 65 19.39 3.55 -3.81
C ALA A 65 19.25 2.23 -3.04
N ALA A 66 20.30 1.42 -3.09
CA ALA A 66 20.43 0.27 -2.22
C ALA A 66 20.76 0.75 -0.80
N VAL A 67 20.07 0.21 0.21
CA VAL A 67 20.32 0.53 1.63
C VAL A 67 20.85 -0.69 2.36
N ILE A 68 20.28 -1.88 2.12
CA ILE A 68 20.74 -3.15 2.72
C ILE A 68 20.75 -4.23 1.64
N GLY A 69 21.82 -5.03 1.62
CA GLY A 69 21.97 -6.15 0.69
C GLY A 69 22.21 -5.68 -0.74
N SER A 70 21.68 -6.44 -1.70
CA SER A 70 21.85 -6.17 -3.14
C SER A 70 20.48 -6.21 -3.82
N PRO A 71 19.61 -5.22 -3.56
CA PRO A 71 18.32 -5.13 -4.24
C PRO A 71 18.54 -4.87 -5.73
N ASP A 72 17.67 -5.44 -6.54
CA ASP A 72 17.58 -5.12 -7.96
C ASP A 72 16.93 -3.73 -8.14
N LEU A 73 17.79 -2.74 -8.42
CA LEU A 73 17.38 -1.34 -8.59
C LEU A 73 16.54 -1.09 -9.84
N GLU A 74 16.57 -1.98 -10.83
CA GLU A 74 15.74 -1.84 -12.03
C GLU A 74 14.27 -2.12 -11.71
N SER A 75 14.01 -3.18 -10.95
CA SER A 75 12.66 -3.58 -10.53
C SER A 75 12.16 -2.91 -9.22
N LEU A 76 13.05 -2.29 -8.44
CA LEU A 76 12.70 -1.61 -7.20
C LEU A 76 11.71 -0.47 -7.43
N THR A 77 10.51 -0.53 -6.87
CA THR A 77 9.54 0.58 -6.96
C THR A 77 8.53 0.61 -5.81
N THR A 78 8.12 1.82 -5.41
CA THR A 78 7.02 2.08 -4.47
C THR A 78 5.65 2.14 -5.15
N SER A 79 5.60 2.07 -6.48
CA SER A 79 4.35 2.26 -7.24
C SER A 79 3.25 1.27 -6.86
N HIS A 80 3.61 0.03 -6.49
CA HIS A 80 2.68 -0.98 -6.02
C HIS A 80 1.97 -0.57 -4.72
N VAL A 81 2.73 -0.11 -3.72
CA VAL A 81 2.15 0.32 -2.43
C VAL A 81 1.38 1.63 -2.57
N GLU A 82 1.84 2.53 -3.44
CA GLU A 82 1.11 3.76 -3.77
C GLU A 82 -0.25 3.48 -4.41
N ARG A 83 -0.30 2.50 -5.32
CA ARG A 83 -1.57 2.05 -5.92
C ARG A 83 -2.50 1.47 -4.86
N ALA A 84 -1.99 0.65 -3.95
CA ALA A 84 -2.75 0.13 -2.83
C ALA A 84 -3.30 1.27 -1.94
N PHE A 85 -2.49 2.27 -1.59
CA PHE A 85 -2.94 3.43 -0.82
C PHE A 85 -3.95 4.31 -1.56
N LEU A 86 -3.88 4.40 -2.89
CA LEU A 86 -4.91 5.06 -3.67
C LEU A 86 -6.25 4.31 -3.56
N THR A 87 -6.25 3.00 -3.74
CA THR A 87 -7.45 2.15 -3.58
C THR A 87 -8.06 2.30 -2.20
N VAL A 88 -7.24 2.20 -1.14
CA VAL A 88 -7.70 2.37 0.24
C VAL A 88 -8.36 3.74 0.45
N ARG A 89 -7.78 4.82 -0.09
CA ARG A 89 -8.34 6.17 0.04
C ARG A 89 -9.64 6.37 -0.74
N GLN A 90 -9.84 5.65 -1.84
CA GLN A 90 -11.04 5.75 -2.67
C GLN A 90 -12.19 4.88 -2.17
N GLU A 91 -11.87 3.74 -1.55
CA GLU A 91 -12.87 2.73 -1.21
C GLU A 91 -13.17 2.69 0.30
N LEU A 92 -12.29 3.23 1.15
CA LEU A 92 -12.50 3.28 2.58
C LEU A 92 -12.83 4.71 3.05
N LYS A 93 -14.11 4.93 3.35
CA LYS A 93 -14.65 6.24 3.77
C LYS A 93 -13.91 6.91 4.93
N ARG A 94 -13.26 6.12 5.78
CA ARG A 94 -12.46 6.63 6.93
C ARG A 94 -11.19 7.39 6.51
N PHE A 95 -10.71 7.23 5.29
CA PHE A 95 -9.58 7.99 4.73
C PHE A 95 -10.01 9.18 3.87
N GLU A 96 -11.30 9.32 3.60
CA GLU A 96 -11.82 10.47 2.85
C GLU A 96 -11.95 11.71 3.75
N ARG A 97 -11.59 12.87 3.20
CA ARG A 97 -11.83 14.17 3.84
C ARG A 97 -13.20 14.71 3.44
N LYS A 98 -13.77 15.59 4.27
CA LYS A 98 -15.08 16.24 4.00
C LYS A 98 -16.23 15.25 3.80
N GLY A 99 -16.22 14.13 4.53
CA GLY A 99 -17.29 13.13 4.52
C GLY A 99 -17.93 12.94 5.89
N LEU A 100 -18.98 12.11 5.94
CA LEU A 100 -19.70 11.77 7.18
C LEU A 100 -18.99 10.70 8.04
N GLY A 101 -17.73 10.38 7.75
CA GLY A 101 -16.94 9.35 8.43
C GLY A 101 -16.29 9.85 9.73
N TYR A 102 -17.06 10.34 10.70
CA TYR A 102 -16.53 11.07 11.86
C TYR A 102 -15.90 10.22 12.98
N SER A 103 -15.92 8.89 12.85
CA SER A 103 -15.48 7.97 13.91
C SER A 103 -13.96 8.10 14.15
N LYS A 104 -13.58 8.53 15.36
CA LYS A 104 -12.18 8.72 15.79
C LYS A 104 -11.59 7.54 16.56
N SER A 105 -12.34 6.44 16.73
CA SER A 105 -11.83 5.27 17.44
C SER A 105 -10.70 4.60 16.65
N LEU A 106 -9.51 4.56 17.25
CA LEU A 106 -8.32 3.92 16.66
C LEU A 106 -8.56 2.42 16.42
N GLU A 107 -9.22 1.75 17.37
CA GLU A 107 -9.56 0.33 17.22
C GLU A 107 -10.45 0.11 15.99
N MET A 108 -11.53 0.88 15.86
CA MET A 108 -12.44 0.75 14.72
C MET A 108 -11.78 1.14 13.41
N HIS A 109 -10.80 2.04 13.43
CA HIS A 109 -9.98 2.34 12.25
C HIS A 109 -9.14 1.13 11.83
N LYS A 110 -8.43 0.50 12.78
CA LYS A 110 -7.65 -0.72 12.51
C LYS A 110 -8.53 -1.85 11.96
N LEU A 111 -9.69 -2.07 12.55
CA LEU A 111 -10.66 -3.09 12.09
C LEU A 111 -11.20 -2.79 10.69
N ALA A 112 -11.51 -1.53 10.39
CA ALA A 112 -11.98 -1.14 9.06
C ALA A 112 -10.90 -1.35 7.98
N VAL A 113 -9.64 -1.03 8.29
CA VAL A 113 -8.49 -1.30 7.40
C VAL A 113 -8.32 -2.81 7.18
N ALA A 114 -8.36 -3.61 8.25
CA ALA A 114 -8.25 -5.06 8.17
C ALA A 114 -9.38 -5.67 7.31
N LEU A 115 -10.63 -5.24 7.54
CA LEU A 115 -11.78 -5.68 6.75
C LEU A 115 -11.63 -5.31 5.27
N HIS A 116 -11.19 -4.08 4.97
CA HIS A 116 -10.96 -3.63 3.61
C HIS A 116 -9.94 -4.50 2.87
N PHE A 117 -8.76 -4.74 3.47
CA PHE A 117 -7.75 -5.60 2.87
C PHE A 117 -8.17 -7.08 2.81
N GLY A 118 -8.95 -7.56 3.78
CA GLY A 118 -9.54 -8.89 3.74
C GLY A 118 -10.46 -9.06 2.54
N VAL A 119 -11.43 -8.16 2.36
CA VAL A 119 -12.36 -8.22 1.22
C VAL A 119 -11.62 -8.02 -0.10
N TYR A 120 -10.66 -7.09 -0.17
CA TYR A 120 -9.89 -6.82 -1.39
C TYR A 120 -9.09 -8.04 -1.86
N ASN A 121 -8.42 -8.75 -0.94
CA ASN A 121 -7.52 -9.85 -1.31
C ASN A 121 -8.23 -11.20 -1.44
N PHE A 122 -9.26 -11.47 -0.62
CA PHE A 122 -9.86 -12.80 -0.53
C PHE A 122 -11.18 -12.95 -1.29
N VAL A 123 -11.96 -11.87 -1.43
CA VAL A 123 -13.31 -11.92 -2.04
C VAL A 123 -13.35 -11.25 -3.41
N ARG A 124 -12.76 -10.06 -3.54
CA ARG A 124 -12.87 -9.26 -4.75
C ARG A 124 -11.98 -9.80 -5.87
N LYS A 125 -12.59 -10.12 -7.01
CA LYS A 125 -11.86 -10.44 -8.24
C LYS A 125 -11.11 -9.21 -8.76
N HIS A 126 -9.81 -9.33 -8.94
CA HIS A 126 -8.99 -8.29 -9.55
C HIS A 126 -9.08 -8.38 -11.07
N HIS A 127 -9.39 -7.26 -11.73
CA HIS A 127 -9.67 -7.23 -13.18
C HIS A 127 -8.56 -7.87 -14.02
N THR A 128 -7.31 -7.45 -13.80
CA THR A 128 -6.15 -7.93 -14.57
C THR A 128 -5.78 -9.38 -14.24
N LEU A 129 -6.05 -9.86 -13.02
CA LEU A 129 -5.69 -11.21 -12.61
C LEU A 129 -6.75 -12.24 -13.02
N GLY A 130 -7.99 -11.81 -13.29
CA GLY A 130 -9.10 -12.71 -13.55
C GLY A 130 -9.57 -13.52 -12.33
N THR A 131 -8.89 -13.39 -11.19
CA THR A 131 -9.19 -14.06 -9.91
C THR A 131 -8.90 -13.12 -8.73
N THR A 132 -9.03 -13.59 -7.49
CA THR A 132 -8.69 -12.80 -6.29
C THR A 132 -7.18 -12.78 -6.05
N PRO A 133 -6.61 -11.71 -5.47
CA PRO A 133 -5.19 -11.66 -5.14
C PRO A 133 -4.70 -12.85 -4.29
N ALA A 134 -5.50 -13.33 -3.33
CA ALA A 134 -5.14 -14.47 -2.50
C ALA A 134 -4.99 -15.77 -3.30
N VAL A 135 -5.87 -16.01 -4.28
CA VAL A 135 -5.77 -17.17 -5.17
C VAL A 135 -4.58 -17.04 -6.11
N ALA A 136 -4.35 -15.86 -6.68
CA ALA A 136 -3.19 -15.60 -7.55
C ALA A 136 -1.85 -15.73 -6.81
N ALA A 137 -1.84 -15.50 -5.50
CA ALA A 137 -0.68 -15.67 -4.62
C ALA A 137 -0.58 -17.08 -4.01
N GLU A 138 -1.43 -18.02 -4.44
CA GLU A 138 -1.46 -19.41 -3.95
C GLU A 138 -1.69 -19.53 -2.42
N LEU A 139 -2.34 -18.53 -1.83
CA LEU A 139 -2.73 -18.55 -0.40
C LEU A 139 -4.06 -19.28 -0.18
N GLU A 140 -4.89 -19.33 -1.21
CA GLU A 140 -6.22 -19.93 -1.19
C GLU A 140 -6.48 -20.64 -2.52
N GLU A 141 -7.20 -21.77 -2.48
CA GLU A 141 -7.56 -22.50 -3.70
C GLU A 141 -8.70 -21.81 -4.47
N LYS A 142 -9.54 -21.04 -3.77
CA LYS A 142 -10.72 -20.37 -4.33
C LYS A 142 -11.02 -19.05 -3.65
N ALA A 143 -11.75 -18.19 -4.35
CA ALA A 143 -12.26 -16.94 -3.80
C ALA A 143 -13.19 -17.22 -2.61
N TRP A 144 -13.08 -16.41 -1.57
CA TRP A 144 -13.98 -16.45 -0.42
C TRP A 144 -15.35 -15.87 -0.78
N SER A 145 -16.40 -16.40 -0.15
CA SER A 145 -17.72 -15.76 -0.15
C SER A 145 -17.79 -14.66 0.90
N LEU A 146 -18.84 -13.82 0.83
CA LEU A 146 -19.12 -12.87 1.90
C LEU A 146 -19.47 -13.56 3.22
N GLU A 147 -20.01 -14.78 3.19
CA GLU A 147 -20.29 -15.57 4.40
C GLU A 147 -18.99 -15.88 5.15
N ASN A 148 -17.92 -16.26 4.44
CA ASN A 148 -16.62 -16.51 5.06
C ASN A 148 -16.08 -15.26 5.81
N VAL A 149 -16.33 -14.07 5.28
CA VAL A 149 -15.94 -12.81 5.94
C VAL A 149 -16.76 -12.57 7.20
N VAL A 150 -18.06 -12.85 7.17
CA VAL A 150 -18.94 -12.75 8.34
C VAL A 150 -18.51 -13.74 9.42
N ASP A 151 -18.29 -15.00 9.06
CA ASP A 151 -17.85 -16.06 9.97
C ASP A 151 -16.51 -15.71 10.64
N MET A 152 -15.55 -15.22 9.87
CA MET A 152 -14.25 -14.77 10.39
C MET A 152 -14.41 -13.59 11.35
N THR A 153 -15.27 -12.64 11.01
CA THR A 153 -15.57 -11.49 11.87
C THR A 153 -16.22 -11.94 13.18
N GLU A 154 -17.18 -12.86 13.13
CA GLU A 154 -17.82 -13.41 14.32
C GLU A 154 -16.80 -14.15 15.21
N ALA A 155 -15.98 -15.02 14.62
CA ALA A 155 -14.94 -15.75 15.33
C ALA A 155 -13.94 -14.82 16.03
N TYR A 156 -13.53 -13.72 15.38
CA TYR A 156 -12.70 -12.69 15.98
C TYR A 156 -13.36 -12.07 17.22
N TRP A 157 -14.63 -11.67 17.12
CA TRP A 157 -15.36 -11.06 18.24
C TRP A 157 -15.67 -12.04 19.38
N ARG A 158 -15.83 -13.33 19.10
CA ARG A 158 -15.94 -14.36 20.15
C ARG A 158 -14.65 -14.44 20.96
N ARG A 159 -13.49 -14.56 20.29
CA ARG A 159 -12.18 -14.62 20.96
C ARG A 159 -11.86 -13.38 21.79
N LYS A 160 -12.32 -12.20 21.36
CA LYS A 160 -12.09 -10.95 22.10
C LYS A 160 -13.00 -10.77 23.32
N ARG A 161 -14.15 -11.47 23.35
CA ARG A 161 -15.12 -11.43 24.46
C ARG A 161 -14.84 -12.47 25.54
N CYS A 162 -14.05 -13.49 25.23
CA CYS A 162 -13.47 -14.43 26.20
C CYS A 162 -12.20 -13.83 26.82
#